data_AF-A0A095SP91-F1
#
_entry.id   AF-A0A095SP91-F1
#
_cell.length_a   1.000
_cell.length_b   1.000
_cell.length_c   1.000
_cell.angle_alpha   90.00
_cell.angle_beta   90.00
_cell.angle_gamma   90.00
#
_symmetry.space_group_name_H-M   'P 1'
#
loop_
_entity.id
_entity.type
_entity.pdbx_description
1 polymer ?
#
loop_
_entity_poly.entity_id
_entity_poly.type
_entity_poly.pdbx_seq_one_letter_code
_entity_poly.pdbx_strand_id
1 'polypeptide(L)'
;MKSIYDQHMVDVQKPDHRRVIGGQPLPQSGIDHYQGFVREAANEIDTVFPRLPNPTLVMYIFPHLSGSERTPVPGYVTTFPFYEKVEYALPGEVPGESSATANHSTLDQ
;
A
#
# COMPACT_ATOMS: atom_id res chain seq x y z
N MET A 1 -2.97 -32.73 -26.68
CA MET A 1 -2.27 -31.42 -26.72
C MET A 1 -3.22 -30.23 -26.61
N LYS A 2 -4.36 -30.21 -27.33
CA LYS A 2 -5.32 -29.09 -27.26
C LYS A 2 -5.93 -28.85 -25.86
N SER A 3 -6.29 -29.93 -25.16
CA SER A 3 -6.92 -29.80 -23.83
C SER A 3 -5.99 -29.26 -22.73
N ILE A 4 -4.67 -29.37 -22.88
CA ILE A 4 -3.71 -28.81 -21.92
C ILE A 4 -3.63 -27.29 -22.09
N TYR A 5 -3.72 -26.81 -23.34
CA TYR A 5 -3.79 -25.40 -23.66
C TYR A 5 -5.11 -24.79 -23.16
N ASP A 6 -6.23 -25.47 -23.40
CA ASP A 6 -7.55 -25.02 -22.93
C ASP A 6 -7.61 -24.96 -21.40
N GLN A 7 -7.07 -25.97 -20.70
CA GLN A 7 -7.01 -25.97 -19.23
C GLN A 7 -6.15 -24.80 -18.69
N HIS A 8 -5.01 -24.52 -19.33
CA HIS A 8 -4.12 -23.45 -18.91
C HIS A 8 -4.66 -22.04 -19.23
N MET A 9 -5.53 -21.90 -20.24
CA MET A 9 -6.20 -20.63 -20.55
C MET A 9 -7.37 -20.35 -19.61
N VAL A 10 -8.06 -21.38 -19.12
CA VAL A 10 -9.16 -21.25 -18.13
C VAL A 10 -8.61 -20.84 -16.76
N ASP A 11 -7.46 -21.37 -16.35
CA ASP A 11 -6.83 -21.01 -15.07
C ASP A 11 -6.34 -19.55 -15.04
N VAL A 12 -5.98 -18.98 -16.21
CA VAL A 12 -5.60 -17.56 -16.33
C VAL A 12 -6.81 -16.63 -16.27
N GLN A 13 -8.02 -17.11 -16.58
CA GLN A 13 -9.27 -16.33 -16.54
C GLN A 13 -9.96 -16.30 -15.18
N LYS A 14 -9.44 -17.04 -14.18
CA LYS A 14 -10.05 -17.10 -12.85
C LYS A 14 -9.57 -15.91 -12.00
N PRO A 15 -10.46 -14.97 -11.60
CA PRO A 15 -10.07 -13.74 -10.93
C PRO A 15 -9.63 -13.92 -9.47
N ASP A 16 -9.70 -15.14 -8.93
CA ASP A 16 -9.57 -15.41 -7.49
C ASP A 16 -8.13 -15.58 -6.98
N HIS A 17 -7.12 -15.45 -7.83
CA HIS A 17 -5.70 -15.61 -7.44
C HIS A 17 -4.96 -14.29 -7.18
N ARG A 18 -5.64 -13.14 -7.11
CA ARG A 18 -5.00 -11.88 -6.74
C ARG A 18 -5.03 -11.69 -5.22
N ARG A 19 -4.27 -12.50 -4.48
CA ARG A 19 -3.97 -12.21 -3.07
C ARG A 19 -2.56 -11.66 -2.90
N VAL A 20 -2.53 -10.32 -2.87
CA VAL A 20 -1.77 -9.43 -1.97
C VAL A 20 -0.25 -9.52 -1.93
N ILE A 21 0.40 -8.60 -2.65
CA ILE A 21 1.42 -7.71 -2.05
C ILE A 21 1.02 -6.26 -2.43
N GLY A 22 0.56 -5.49 -1.45
CA GLY A 22 0.39 -4.02 -1.53
C GLY A 22 -0.85 -3.44 -2.25
N GLY A 23 -1.60 -4.21 -3.06
CA GLY A 23 -2.72 -3.65 -3.84
C GLY A 23 -4.08 -4.15 -3.37
N GLN A 24 -4.84 -3.30 -2.66
CA GLN A 24 -6.31 -3.42 -2.67
C GLN A 24 -6.78 -3.47 -4.13
N PRO A 25 -7.69 -4.39 -4.52
CA PRO A 25 -8.27 -4.34 -5.86
C PRO A 25 -8.88 -2.95 -6.08
N LEU A 26 -8.70 -2.41 -7.30
CA LEU A 26 -9.35 -1.15 -7.67
C LEU A 26 -10.85 -1.25 -7.31
N PRO A 27 -11.42 -0.19 -6.71
CA PRO A 27 -12.80 -0.21 -6.26
C PRO A 27 -13.72 -0.54 -7.44
N GLN A 28 -14.60 -1.53 -7.26
CA GLN A 28 -15.56 -1.92 -8.30
C GLN A 28 -16.54 -0.80 -8.66
N SER A 29 -16.70 0.20 -7.79
CA SER A 29 -17.57 1.38 -8.00
C SER A 29 -17.01 2.41 -8.99
N GLY A 30 -15.83 2.18 -9.60
CA GLY A 30 -15.29 3.08 -10.62
C GLY A 30 -15.02 4.49 -10.07
N ILE A 31 -15.38 5.53 -10.83
CA ILE A 31 -15.13 6.93 -10.47
C ILE A 31 -15.80 7.36 -9.16
N ASP A 32 -16.85 6.67 -8.73
CA ASP A 32 -17.62 7.01 -7.52
C ASP A 32 -16.78 6.87 -6.24
N HIS A 33 -15.79 5.97 -6.24
CA HIS A 33 -14.83 5.84 -5.13
C HIS A 33 -13.97 7.10 -4.93
N TYR A 34 -13.86 7.94 -5.96
CA TYR A 34 -12.96 9.10 -5.96
C TYR A 34 -13.69 10.43 -5.76
N GLN A 35 -15.01 10.47 -5.58
CA GLN A 35 -15.77 11.73 -5.52
C GLN A 35 -15.31 12.66 -4.37
N GLY A 36 -14.82 12.13 -3.24
CA GLY A 36 -14.22 12.91 -2.15
C GLY A 36 -12.75 13.31 -2.36
N PHE A 37 -12.13 12.83 -3.46
CA PHE A 37 -10.73 13.11 -3.83
C PHE A 37 -10.63 14.07 -5.02
N VAL A 38 -11.75 14.44 -5.62
CA VAL A 38 -11.82 15.45 -6.67
C VAL A 38 -11.80 16.84 -6.02
N ARG A 39 -11.01 17.75 -6.61
CA ARG A 39 -10.91 19.14 -6.16
C ARG A 39 -12.22 19.88 -6.44
N GLU A 40 -12.80 20.42 -5.37
CA GLU A 40 -13.95 21.31 -5.32
C GLU A 40 -13.56 22.60 -4.60
N ALA A 41 -14.34 23.67 -4.78
CA ALA A 41 -14.08 24.93 -4.07
C ALA A 41 -14.13 24.78 -2.53
N ALA A 42 -14.85 23.77 -2.03
CA ALA A 42 -15.01 23.50 -0.61
C ALA A 42 -13.83 22.73 0.02
N ASN A 43 -13.08 21.94 -0.76
CA ASN A 43 -12.02 21.05 -0.26
C ASN A 43 -10.62 21.38 -0.83
N GLU A 44 -10.48 22.53 -1.49
CA GLU A 44 -9.26 22.91 -2.21
C GLU A 44 -8.00 22.95 -1.34
N ILE A 45 -8.15 23.26 -0.05
CA ILE A 45 -7.04 23.34 0.91
C ILE A 45 -6.81 22.04 1.69
N ASP A 46 -7.64 21.02 1.47
CA ASP A 46 -7.58 19.77 2.21
C ASP A 46 -6.48 18.86 1.66
N THR A 47 -5.74 18.21 2.57
CA THR A 47 -4.73 17.23 2.17
C THR A 47 -5.42 15.89 1.91
N VAL A 48 -5.69 15.62 0.64
CA VAL A 48 -6.52 14.48 0.23
C VAL A 48 -5.75 13.14 0.20
N PHE A 49 -4.42 13.20 0.12
CA PHE A 49 -3.56 12.03 0.14
C PHE A 49 -2.68 12.06 1.39
N PRO A 50 -2.98 11.25 2.42
CA PRO A 50 -2.14 11.17 3.60
C PRO A 50 -0.80 10.48 3.26
N ARG A 51 0.21 10.73 4.08
CA ARG A 51 1.52 10.06 3.92
C ARG A 51 1.43 8.60 4.35
N LEU A 52 2.11 7.72 3.63
CA LEU A 52 2.23 6.32 4.03
C LEU A 52 3.15 6.22 5.26
N PRO A 53 2.82 5.39 6.27
CA PRO A 53 3.71 5.15 7.41
C PRO A 53 5.08 4.66 6.93
N ASN A 54 6.15 5.29 7.41
CA ASN A 54 7.52 4.88 7.13
C ASN A 54 8.19 4.37 8.42
N PRO A 55 7.95 3.10 8.81
CA PRO A 55 8.51 2.55 10.02
C PRO A 55 10.04 2.43 9.93
N THR A 56 10.71 2.54 11.07
CA THR A 56 12.13 2.20 11.16
C THR A 56 12.29 0.68 11.24
N LEU A 57 13.06 0.13 10.31
CA LEU A 57 13.50 -1.25 10.34
C LEU A 57 14.77 -1.41 11.17
N VAL A 58 14.92 -2.58 11.76
CA VAL A 58 16.06 -2.95 12.60
C VAL A 58 16.69 -4.22 12.02
N MET A 59 17.97 -4.17 11.69
CA MET A 59 18.72 -5.32 11.18
C MET A 59 19.84 -5.69 12.16
N TYR A 60 19.91 -6.97 12.50
CA TYR A 60 21.02 -7.54 13.27
C TYR A 60 22.05 -8.13 12.32
N ILE A 61 23.29 -7.66 12.44
CA ILE A 61 24.45 -8.23 11.75
C ILE A 61 25.10 -9.23 12.71
N PHE A 62 25.14 -10.50 12.33
CA PHE A 62 25.79 -11.54 13.12
C PHE A 62 27.31 -11.39 13.07
N PRO A 63 28.04 -11.74 14.15
CA PRO A 63 29.50 -11.73 14.14
C PRO A 63 30.05 -12.63 13.03
N HIS A 64 30.95 -12.10 12.20
CA HIS A 64 31.52 -12.83 11.05
C HIS A 64 32.97 -12.40 10.79
N LEU A 65 33.63 -13.06 9.85
CA LEU A 65 34.96 -12.65 9.38
C LEU A 65 34.81 -11.80 8.12
N SER A 66 35.60 -10.73 8.00
CA SER A 66 35.67 -9.94 6.77
C SER A 66 36.14 -10.79 5.58
N GLY A 67 35.79 -10.39 4.36
CA GLY A 67 35.99 -11.19 3.14
C GLY A 67 37.40 -11.73 2.95
N SER A 68 38.29 -10.93 2.37
CA SER A 68 39.68 -11.36 2.06
C SER A 68 40.59 -11.35 3.28
N GLU A 69 40.50 -10.33 4.12
CA GLU A 69 41.40 -10.13 5.25
C GLU A 69 41.04 -10.98 6.48
N ARG A 70 39.87 -11.62 6.47
CA ARG A 70 39.43 -12.57 7.52
C ARG A 70 39.50 -11.99 8.94
N THR A 71 39.39 -10.67 9.06
CA THR A 71 39.43 -9.96 10.35
C THR A 71 38.08 -10.09 11.05
N PRO A 72 38.02 -10.30 12.38
CA PRO A 72 36.76 -10.44 13.10
C PRO A 72 35.93 -9.16 13.06
N VAL A 73 34.68 -9.30 12.63
CA VAL A 73 33.63 -8.28 12.68
C VAL A 73 32.69 -8.63 13.85
N PRO A 74 32.56 -7.76 14.86
CA PRO A 74 31.64 -8.00 15.97
C PRO A 74 30.18 -7.92 15.49
N GLY A 75 29.26 -8.51 16.25
CA GLY A 75 27.83 -8.36 15.98
C GLY A 75 27.35 -6.97 16.37
N TYR A 76 26.43 -6.40 15.60
CA TYR A 76 25.82 -5.11 15.90
C TYR A 76 24.40 -5.02 15.31
N VAL A 77 23.66 -4.01 15.77
CA VAL A 77 22.34 -3.68 15.25
C VAL A 77 22.43 -2.38 14.47
N THR A 78 21.76 -2.31 13.33
CA THR A 78 21.59 -1.08 12.55
C THR A 78 20.11 -0.81 12.32
N THR A 79 19.76 0.45 12.10
CA THR A 79 18.39 0.89 11.85
C THR A 79 18.31 1.73 10.59
N PHE A 80 17.28 1.54 9.77
CA PHE A 80 17.07 2.28 8.53
C PHE A 80 15.57 2.43 8.22
N PRO A 81 15.13 3.45 7.49
CA PRO A 81 13.72 3.62 7.14
C PRO A 81 13.25 2.53 6.15
N PHE A 82 11.96 2.20 6.18
CA PHE A 82 11.35 1.27 5.23
C PHE A 82 11.30 1.83 3.80
N TYR A 83 10.99 3.12 3.65
CA TYR A 83 10.96 3.84 2.38
C TYR A 83 12.08 4.88 2.30
N GLU A 84 12.71 5.02 1.14
CA GLU A 84 13.76 6.03 0.88
C GLU A 84 13.19 7.46 0.81
N LYS A 85 11.91 7.59 0.42
CA LYS A 85 11.23 8.86 0.20
C LYS A 85 9.90 8.88 0.93
N VAL A 86 9.30 10.06 1.02
CA VAL A 86 7.92 10.21 1.51
C VAL A 86 6.99 9.72 0.41
N GLU A 87 6.27 8.65 0.69
CA GLU A 87 5.22 8.14 -0.18
C GLU A 87 3.85 8.61 0.32
N TYR A 88 2.93 8.82 -0.62
CA TYR A 88 1.55 9.19 -0.33
C TYR A 88 0.64 7.99 -0.59
N ALA A 89 -0.26 7.74 0.36
CA ALA A 89 -1.21 6.64 0.29
C ALA A 89 -2.35 6.98 -0.67
N LEU A 90 -2.77 6.00 -1.46
CA LEU A 90 -4.01 6.06 -2.22
C LEU A 90 -5.24 5.99 -1.28
N PRO A 91 -6.41 6.41 -1.76
CA PRO A 91 -7.67 6.26 -1.04
C PRO A 91 -7.86 4.82 -0.55
N GLY A 92 -8.00 4.65 0.78
CA GLY A 92 -8.22 3.34 1.41
C GLY A 92 -6.97 2.52 1.75
N GLU A 93 -5.76 2.99 1.44
CA GLU A 93 -4.51 2.27 1.77
C GLU A 93 -4.08 2.43 3.23
N VAL A 94 -4.44 3.55 3.89
CA VAL A 94 -4.18 3.78 5.32
C VAL A 94 -5.43 3.54 6.16
N PRO A 95 -5.35 2.78 7.28
CA PRO A 95 -6.47 2.60 8.19
C PRO A 95 -6.85 3.94 8.86
N GLY A 96 -7.97 4.51 8.42
CA GLY A 96 -8.66 5.60 9.13
C GLY A 96 -8.17 7.01 8.82
N GLU A 97 -8.48 7.51 7.62
CA GLU A 97 -9.13 8.82 7.45
C GLU A 97 -10.12 8.69 6.27
N SER A 98 -11.29 8.10 6.55
CA SER A 98 -12.45 8.29 5.67
C SER A 98 -12.83 9.76 5.76
N SER A 99 -12.47 10.57 4.76
CA SER A 99 -13.03 11.90 4.63
C SER A 99 -14.56 11.77 4.51
N ALA A 100 -15.24 12.29 5.53
CA ALA A 100 -16.66 12.53 5.62
C ALA A 100 -17.59 11.30 5.62
N THR A 101 -17.98 10.89 6.84
CA THR A 101 -19.40 10.81 7.16
C THR A 101 -20.09 12.12 6.73
N ALA A 102 -20.66 12.14 5.53
CA ALA A 102 -21.63 13.14 5.14
C ALA A 102 -22.91 12.89 5.95
N ASN A 103 -22.98 13.46 7.16
CA ASN A 103 -24.22 13.60 7.90
C ASN A 103 -25.12 14.56 7.13
N HIS A 104 -25.85 14.07 6.13
CA HIS A 104 -26.97 14.81 5.56
C HIS A 104 -28.17 14.60 6.47
N SER A 105 -28.25 15.42 7.53
CA SER A 105 -29.44 15.55 8.36
C SER A 105 -30.63 15.92 7.48
N THR A 106 -31.57 14.99 7.32
CA THR A 106 -32.92 15.28 6.82
C THR A 106 -33.53 16.37 7.70
N LEU A 107 -33.70 17.57 7.14
CA LEU A 107 -34.48 18.63 7.76
C LEU A 107 -35.93 18.41 7.34
N ASP A 108 -36.71 17.77 8.22
CA ASP A 108 -38.17 17.90 8.21
C ASP A 108 -38.55 19.36 8.43
N GLN A 109 -39.17 19.99 7.43
CA GLN A 109 -40.26 20.98 7.56
C GLN A 109 -41.12 20.96 6.29
#